data_AF-A0A972P0B8-F1
#
_entry.id   AF-A0A972P0B8-F1
#
_cell.length_a   1.000
_cell.length_b   1.000
_cell.length_c   1.000
_cell.angle_alpha   90.00
_cell.angle_beta   90.00
_cell.angle_gamma   90.00
#
_symmetry.space_group_name_H-M   'P 1'
#
loop_
_entity.id
_entity.type
_entity.pdbx_description
1 polymer ?
#
loop_
_entity_poly.entity_id
_entity_poly.type
_entity_poly.pdbx_seq_one_letter_code
_entity_poly.pdbx_strand_id
1 'polypeptide(L)'
;MKEANGSHGETAKIRRYHLLPSDLGFAAVVRGTGGSGSIVRIYLPTRRHELSRRIILDFPGALPSKDGSNGKMEKVLHRLLCGEAALVPIEELEMDSLVPFRRRVLLETGRIPRGRVRTYGSLAAAAGHSGAARAVGSVMASNPFPLAIPCHRVVRSDGSLGGFGGGPALKRDLLEQEGIRFDGRDRVRPDFLL
;
A
#
# COMPACT_ATOMS: atom_id res chain seq x y z
N MET A 1 30.82 -11.55 42.33
CA MET A 1 29.72 -12.16 41.54
C MET A 1 29.39 -11.19 40.42
N LYS A 2 29.83 -11.49 39.19
CA LYS A 2 29.57 -10.69 37.98
C LYS A 2 28.46 -11.41 37.21
N GLU A 3 27.31 -10.79 37.04
CA GLU A 3 26.30 -11.28 36.10
C GLU A 3 26.53 -10.64 34.74
N ALA A 4 26.91 -11.47 33.77
CA ALA A 4 26.93 -11.14 32.36
C ALA A 4 25.62 -11.67 31.77
N ASN A 5 24.70 -10.77 31.39
CA ASN A 5 23.52 -11.15 30.61
C ASN A 5 23.84 -10.91 29.12
N GLY A 6 24.38 -11.94 28.49
CA GLY A 6 24.77 -11.95 27.08
C GLY A 6 23.56 -12.12 26.17
N SER A 7 23.16 -11.01 25.56
CA SER A 7 22.68 -10.88 24.17
C SER A 7 22.10 -12.14 23.50
N HIS A 8 20.78 -12.28 23.51
CA HIS A 8 20.08 -12.99 22.42
C HIS A 8 20.14 -12.13 21.16
N GLY A 9 21.20 -12.33 20.37
CA GLY A 9 21.28 -11.81 19.01
C GLY A 9 20.24 -12.51 18.15
N GLU A 10 19.04 -11.92 18.04
CA GLU A 10 18.10 -12.23 16.98
C GLU A 10 18.81 -11.89 15.66
N THR A 11 19.29 -12.91 14.94
CA THR A 11 19.84 -12.74 13.59
C THR A 11 18.86 -11.92 12.78
N ALA A 12 19.23 -10.68 12.43
CA ALA A 12 18.40 -9.79 11.65
C ALA A 12 17.98 -10.51 10.37
N LYS A 13 16.68 -10.83 10.26
CA LYS A 13 16.11 -11.51 9.09
C LYS A 13 16.37 -10.63 7.86
N ILE A 14 17.33 -11.03 7.02
CA ILE A 14 17.75 -10.27 5.83
C ILE A 14 16.57 -10.19 4.87
N ARG A 15 15.98 -9.01 4.73
CA ARG A 15 14.89 -8.76 3.79
C ARG A 15 15.43 -8.57 2.37
N ARG A 16 14.66 -8.99 1.38
CA ARG A 16 14.96 -8.72 -0.04
C ARG A 16 13.96 -7.74 -0.61
N TYR A 17 14.41 -6.84 -1.49
CA TYR A 17 13.52 -5.92 -2.19
C TYR A 17 13.71 -5.96 -3.70
N HIS A 18 12.61 -5.76 -4.43
CA HIS A 18 12.57 -5.64 -5.89
C HIS A 18 12.15 -4.22 -6.24
N LEU A 19 12.93 -3.55 -7.09
CA LEU A 19 12.58 -2.27 -7.69
C LEU A 19 11.80 -2.51 -8.99
N LEU A 20 10.69 -1.80 -9.15
CA LEU A 20 9.77 -1.95 -10.28
C LEU A 20 9.73 -0.61 -11.04
N PRO A 21 10.36 -0.50 -12.21
CA PRO A 21 10.25 0.70 -13.04
C PRO A 21 8.84 0.87 -13.59
N SER A 22 8.40 2.12 -13.72
CA SER A 22 7.15 2.54 -14.36
C SER A 22 7.27 3.98 -14.86
N ASP A 23 6.30 4.44 -15.64
CA ASP A 23 6.23 5.83 -16.10
C ASP A 23 6.03 6.83 -14.94
N LEU A 24 5.51 6.36 -13.80
CA LEU A 24 5.31 7.14 -12.57
C LEU A 24 6.56 7.16 -11.67
N GLY A 25 7.66 6.52 -12.09
CA GLY A 25 8.87 6.32 -11.30
C GLY A 25 9.05 4.86 -10.86
N PHE A 26 9.85 4.64 -9.82
CA PHE A 26 10.13 3.30 -9.29
C PHE A 26 9.23 3.00 -8.11
N ALA A 27 8.48 1.90 -8.18
CA ALA A 27 7.85 1.28 -7.03
C ALA A 27 8.77 0.20 -6.44
N ALA A 28 8.43 -0.36 -5.28
CA ALA A 28 9.14 -1.51 -4.74
C ALA A 28 8.26 -2.45 -3.94
N VAL A 29 8.70 -3.72 -3.91
CA VAL A 29 8.19 -4.76 -3.01
C VAL A 29 9.33 -5.18 -2.09
N VAL A 30 9.05 -5.30 -0.78
CA VAL A 30 9.97 -5.89 0.20
C VAL A 30 9.36 -7.18 0.72
N ARG A 31 10.15 -8.25 0.69
CA ARG A 31 9.77 -9.60 1.12
C ARG A 31 10.52 -10.01 2.40
N GLY A 32 9.83 -10.75 3.28
CA GLY A 32 10.39 -11.38 4.47
C GLY A 32 11.20 -12.66 4.16
N THR A 33 11.73 -13.30 5.20
CA THR A 33 12.72 -14.41 5.08
C THR A 33 12.16 -15.83 5.04
N GLY A 34 10.84 -16.04 5.11
CA GLY A 34 10.26 -17.38 5.07
C GLY A 34 9.91 -17.79 3.63
N GLY A 35 10.53 -18.84 3.08
CA GLY A 35 10.14 -19.44 1.78
C GLY A 35 10.05 -18.42 0.63
N SER A 36 8.94 -18.42 -0.13
CA SER A 36 8.67 -17.40 -1.17
C SER A 36 8.57 -15.95 -0.65
N GLY A 37 8.68 -15.75 0.66
CA GLY A 37 8.73 -14.46 1.35
C GLY A 37 7.40 -13.73 1.28
N SER A 38 6.69 -13.64 2.41
CA SER A 38 5.55 -12.75 2.57
C SER A 38 5.97 -11.30 2.30
N ILE A 39 5.10 -10.54 1.64
CA ILE A 39 5.31 -9.14 1.34
C ILE A 39 5.05 -8.36 2.62
N VAL A 40 6.11 -7.75 3.14
CA VAL A 40 6.06 -6.91 4.35
C VAL A 40 5.78 -5.44 4.01
N ARG A 41 6.10 -5.02 2.78
CA ARG A 41 5.95 -3.63 2.36
C ARG A 41 5.88 -3.50 0.84
N ILE A 42 5.03 -2.59 0.39
CA ILE A 42 5.03 -2.05 -0.97
C ILE A 42 5.26 -0.54 -0.86
N TYR A 43 6.07 0.01 -1.76
CA TYR A 43 6.32 1.44 -1.88
C TYR A 43 5.71 1.98 -3.15
N LEU A 44 5.09 3.16 -3.04
CA LEU A 44 4.58 3.92 -4.18
C LEU A 44 5.73 4.43 -5.06
N PRO A 45 5.45 4.69 -6.35
CA PRO A 45 6.41 5.27 -7.27
C PRO A 45 7.07 6.56 -6.74
N THR A 46 8.40 6.59 -6.80
CA THR A 46 9.22 7.80 -6.63
C THR A 46 10.56 7.62 -7.36
N ARG A 47 11.49 8.57 -7.23
CA ARG A 47 12.85 8.44 -7.79
C ARG A 47 13.58 7.25 -7.18
N ARG A 48 14.32 6.51 -8.01
CA ARG A 48 15.05 5.29 -7.60
C ARG A 48 15.91 5.49 -6.35
N HIS A 49 16.70 6.56 -6.30
CA HIS A 49 17.61 6.82 -5.19
C HIS A 49 16.88 7.14 -3.88
N GLU A 50 15.79 7.90 -3.94
CA GLU A 50 14.94 8.20 -2.78
C GLU A 50 14.29 6.92 -2.25
N LEU A 51 13.80 6.07 -3.15
CA LEU A 51 13.19 4.80 -2.80
C LEU A 51 14.19 3.84 -2.17
N SER A 52 15.36 3.64 -2.78
CA SER A 52 16.41 2.79 -2.21
C SER A 52 16.82 3.29 -0.83
N ARG A 53 17.03 4.60 -0.66
CA ARG A 53 17.33 5.19 0.66
C ARG A 53 16.22 4.90 1.68
N ARG A 54 14.96 5.09 1.30
CA ARG A 54 13.81 4.85 2.18
C ARG A 54 13.68 3.38 2.59
N ILE A 55 13.90 2.45 1.67
CA ILE A 55 13.88 1.01 1.97
C ILE A 55 14.95 0.67 3.01
N ILE A 56 16.17 1.19 2.86
CA ILE A 56 17.26 0.93 3.82
C ILE A 56 16.98 1.55 5.19
N LEU A 57 16.33 2.70 5.25
CA LEU A 57 15.92 3.33 6.52
C LEU A 57 14.81 2.53 7.23
N ASP A 58 13.78 2.12 6.49
CA ASP A 58 12.68 1.31 7.04
C ASP A 58 13.15 -0.11 7.41
N PHE A 59 14.10 -0.65 6.65
CA PHE A 59 14.61 -2.02 6.79
C PHE A 59 16.14 -2.06 6.70
N PRO A 60 16.85 -1.72 7.79
CA PRO A 60 18.30 -1.81 7.84
C PRO A 60 18.80 -3.22 7.47
N GLY A 61 19.74 -3.30 6.54
CA GLY A 61 20.27 -4.58 6.03
C GLY A 61 19.43 -5.25 4.92
N ALA A 62 18.36 -4.61 4.43
CA ALA A 62 17.63 -5.10 3.27
C ALA A 62 18.52 -5.09 2.01
N LEU A 63 18.52 -6.18 1.26
CA LEU A 63 19.33 -6.34 0.05
C LEU A 63 18.45 -6.30 -1.21
N PRO A 64 18.94 -5.72 -2.31
CA PRO A 64 18.25 -5.86 -3.59
C PRO A 64 18.20 -7.34 -3.97
N SER A 65 17.07 -7.76 -4.54
CA SER A 65 16.96 -9.11 -5.07
C SER A 65 17.80 -9.26 -6.34
N LYS A 66 18.43 -10.43 -6.51
CA LYS A 66 19.25 -10.76 -7.69
C LYS A 66 18.39 -11.28 -8.84
N ASP A 67 17.23 -11.87 -8.51
CA ASP A 67 16.31 -12.40 -9.49
C ASP A 67 15.50 -11.22 -10.06
N GLY A 68 15.45 -11.11 -11.40
CA GLY A 68 14.57 -10.15 -12.07
C GLY A 68 13.14 -10.25 -11.51
N SER A 69 12.39 -9.14 -11.52
CA SER A 69 11.09 -8.99 -10.86
C SER A 69 9.97 -9.89 -11.41
N ASN A 70 10.06 -11.20 -11.15
CA ASN A 70 9.19 -12.23 -11.74
C ASN A 70 8.14 -12.80 -10.78
N GLY A 71 8.10 -12.33 -9.52
CA GLY A 71 7.06 -12.73 -8.59
C GLY A 71 5.67 -12.28 -9.05
N LYS A 72 4.62 -12.97 -8.57
CA LYS A 72 3.24 -12.70 -9.00
C LYS A 72 2.82 -11.28 -8.65
N MET A 73 3.14 -10.81 -7.44
CA MET A 73 2.82 -9.45 -7.02
C MET A 73 3.52 -8.39 -7.87
N GLU A 74 4.79 -8.59 -8.22
CA GLU A 74 5.56 -7.66 -9.05
C GLU A 74 4.89 -7.45 -10.41
N LYS A 75 4.41 -8.54 -11.03
CA LYS A 75 3.63 -8.48 -12.28
C LYS A 75 2.29 -7.77 -12.09
N VAL A 76 1.59 -8.03 -10.98
CA VAL A 76 0.33 -7.35 -10.64
C VAL A 76 0.55 -5.85 -10.48
N LEU A 77 1.57 -5.44 -9.73
CA LEU A 77 1.89 -4.03 -9.50
C LEU A 77 2.28 -3.32 -10.80
N HIS A 78 3.06 -3.96 -11.67
CA HIS A 78 3.36 -3.42 -12.99
C HIS A 78 2.08 -3.11 -13.76
N ARG A 79 1.15 -4.07 -13.86
CA ARG A 79 -0.14 -3.87 -14.53
C ARG A 79 -0.96 -2.74 -13.90
N LEU A 80 -1.05 -2.69 -12.57
CA LEU A 80 -1.78 -1.63 -11.86
C LEU A 80 -1.19 -0.24 -12.14
N LEU A 81 0.14 -0.13 -12.18
CA LEU A 81 0.85 1.12 -12.49
C LEU A 81 0.68 1.56 -13.95
N CYS A 82 0.52 0.61 -14.87
CA CYS A 82 0.14 0.88 -16.27
C CYS A 82 -1.36 1.19 -16.43
N GLY A 83 -2.13 1.28 -15.34
CA GLY A 83 -3.57 1.52 -15.40
C GLY A 83 -4.40 0.31 -15.85
N GLU A 84 -3.84 -0.89 -15.81
CA GLU A 84 -4.60 -2.12 -16.09
C GLU A 84 -5.27 -2.68 -14.84
N ALA A 85 -6.32 -3.49 -15.03
CA ALA A 85 -6.89 -4.29 -13.97
C ALA A 85 -6.05 -5.55 -13.72
N ALA A 86 -5.83 -5.89 -12.45
CA ALA A 86 -5.13 -7.11 -12.05
C ALA A 86 -5.72 -7.66 -10.74
N LEU A 87 -5.73 -8.99 -10.62
CA LEU A 87 -6.12 -9.67 -9.39
C LEU A 87 -4.93 -9.68 -8.43
N VAL A 88 -5.16 -9.16 -7.22
CA VAL A 88 -4.13 -9.05 -6.18
C VAL A 88 -4.12 -10.34 -5.35
N PRO A 89 -2.99 -11.07 -5.27
CA PRO A 89 -2.86 -12.23 -4.38
C PRO A 89 -2.70 -11.73 -2.94
N ILE A 90 -3.81 -11.52 -2.24
CA ILE A 90 -3.84 -10.99 -0.86
C ILE A 90 -3.10 -11.93 0.10
N GLU A 91 -3.07 -13.23 -0.20
CA GLU A 91 -2.34 -14.25 0.54
C GLU A 91 -0.81 -14.05 0.54
N GLU A 92 -0.26 -13.25 -0.40
CA GLU A 92 1.17 -12.88 -0.36
C GLU A 92 1.46 -11.75 0.64
N LEU A 93 0.46 -11.02 1.12
CA LEU A 93 0.64 -9.89 2.03
C LEU A 93 0.75 -10.36 3.48
N GLU A 94 1.71 -9.79 4.24
CA GLU A 94 1.91 -10.11 5.66
C GLU A 94 0.85 -9.45 6.57
N MET A 95 -0.42 -9.81 6.34
CA MET A 95 -1.60 -9.22 7.00
C MET A 95 -1.76 -9.64 8.46
N ASP A 96 -1.25 -10.81 8.84
CA ASP A 96 -1.48 -11.37 10.17
C ASP A 96 -0.60 -10.74 11.26
N SER A 97 0.46 -10.02 10.87
CA SER A 97 1.25 -9.19 11.78
C SER A 97 0.53 -7.88 12.19
N LEU A 98 -0.57 -7.53 11.52
CA LEU A 98 -1.29 -6.28 11.76
C LEU A 98 -2.29 -6.42 12.91
N VAL A 99 -2.41 -5.36 13.70
CA VAL A 99 -3.45 -5.28 14.73
C VAL A 99 -4.86 -5.43 14.12
N PRO A 100 -5.82 -6.08 14.81
CA PRO A 100 -7.10 -6.49 14.22
C PRO A 100 -7.86 -5.37 13.50
N PHE A 101 -7.92 -4.17 14.08
CA PHE A 101 -8.58 -3.01 13.46
C PHE A 101 -7.93 -2.63 12.11
N ARG A 102 -6.60 -2.54 12.05
CA ARG A 102 -5.87 -2.20 10.81
C ARG A 102 -6.08 -3.28 9.75
N ARG A 103 -5.96 -4.55 10.14
CA ARG A 103 -6.20 -5.70 9.27
C ARG A 103 -7.60 -5.63 8.66
N ARG A 104 -8.63 -5.40 9.47
CA ARG A 104 -10.02 -5.30 9.00
C ARG A 104 -10.21 -4.16 8.01
N VAL A 105 -9.74 -2.95 8.35
CA VAL A 105 -9.86 -1.78 7.48
C VAL A 105 -9.16 -1.99 6.14
N LEU A 106 -7.95 -2.56 6.13
CA LEU A 106 -7.23 -2.84 4.88
C LEU A 106 -7.93 -3.91 4.03
N LEU A 107 -8.48 -4.96 4.64
CA LEU A 107 -9.28 -5.96 3.91
C LEU A 107 -10.54 -5.34 3.27
N GLU A 108 -11.27 -4.48 4.00
CA GLU A 108 -12.41 -3.76 3.41
C GLU A 108 -12.00 -2.78 2.31
N THR A 109 -10.80 -2.19 2.44
CA THR A 109 -10.23 -1.32 1.40
C THR A 109 -9.93 -2.13 0.14
N GLY A 110 -9.37 -3.34 0.30
CA GLY A 110 -9.12 -4.28 -0.81
C GLY A 110 -10.37 -4.70 -1.57
N ARG A 111 -11.56 -4.58 -0.96
CA ARG A 111 -12.85 -4.87 -1.59
C ARG A 111 -13.44 -3.73 -2.41
N ILE A 112 -12.86 -2.53 -2.36
CA ILE A 112 -13.35 -1.40 -3.18
C ILE A 112 -13.01 -1.72 -4.65
N PRO A 113 -13.99 -1.87 -5.55
CA PRO A 113 -13.73 -2.20 -6.96
C PRO A 113 -12.93 -1.10 -7.67
N ARG A 114 -12.23 -1.48 -8.75
CA ARG A 114 -11.62 -0.51 -9.68
C ARG A 114 -12.72 0.40 -10.24
N GLY A 115 -12.41 1.69 -10.35
CA GLY A 115 -13.38 2.68 -10.87
C GLY A 115 -14.49 3.02 -9.89
N ARG A 116 -14.31 2.70 -8.60
CA ARG A 116 -15.20 3.10 -7.51
C ARG A 116 -14.39 3.65 -6.33
N VAL A 117 -15.00 4.51 -5.53
CA VAL A 117 -14.39 5.04 -4.31
C VAL A 117 -15.31 4.90 -3.11
N ARG A 118 -14.73 4.91 -1.91
CA ARG A 118 -15.46 5.03 -0.64
C ARG A 118 -15.02 6.27 0.11
N THR A 119 -15.92 6.85 0.89
CA THR A 119 -15.53 7.87 1.87
C THR A 119 -14.87 7.20 3.09
N TYR A 120 -14.01 7.91 3.81
CA TYR A 120 -13.45 7.41 5.08
C TYR A 120 -14.53 6.93 6.06
N GLY A 121 -15.68 7.61 6.13
CA GLY A 121 -16.81 7.24 6.97
C GLY A 121 -17.50 5.94 6.51
N SER A 122 -17.78 5.82 5.21
CA SER A 122 -18.38 4.59 4.65
C SER A 122 -17.45 3.38 4.80
N LEU A 123 -16.13 3.57 4.67
CA LEU A 123 -15.15 2.52 4.90
C LEU A 123 -15.09 2.12 6.38
N ALA A 124 -15.19 3.08 7.29
CA ALA A 124 -15.26 2.80 8.74
C ALA A 124 -16.50 1.96 9.09
N ALA A 125 -17.66 2.31 8.52
CA ALA A 125 -18.90 1.53 8.69
C ALA A 125 -18.76 0.11 8.10
N ALA A 126 -18.22 -0.02 6.87
CA ALA A 126 -17.98 -1.32 6.25
C ALA A 126 -17.00 -2.20 7.05
N ALA A 127 -16.06 -1.59 7.77
CA ALA A 127 -15.16 -2.29 8.67
C ALA A 127 -15.80 -2.70 10.01
N GLY A 128 -17.04 -2.29 10.29
CA GLY A 128 -17.72 -2.54 11.57
C GLY A 128 -17.43 -1.51 12.66
N HIS A 129 -16.87 -0.35 12.30
CA HIS A 129 -16.46 0.71 13.23
C HIS A 129 -17.04 2.06 12.81
N SER A 130 -18.37 2.17 12.75
CA SER A 130 -19.06 3.43 12.44
C SER A 130 -18.57 4.59 13.31
N GLY A 131 -18.33 5.76 12.71
CA GLY A 131 -17.76 6.92 13.39
C GLY A 131 -16.23 6.96 13.45
N ALA A 132 -15.51 5.88 13.09
CA ALA A 132 -14.05 5.81 13.15
C ALA A 132 -13.32 6.40 11.91
N ALA A 133 -13.91 7.37 11.21
CA ALA A 133 -13.37 7.91 9.95
C ALA A 133 -11.94 8.45 10.08
N ARG A 134 -11.62 9.14 11.19
CA ARG A 134 -10.26 9.64 11.45
C ARG A 134 -9.26 8.51 11.65
N ALA A 135 -9.64 7.47 12.39
CA ALA A 135 -8.79 6.30 12.62
C ALA A 135 -8.53 5.54 11.31
N VAL A 136 -9.56 5.38 10.47
CA VAL A 136 -9.41 4.84 9.10
C VAL A 136 -8.45 5.70 8.27
N GLY A 137 -8.53 7.03 8.37
CA GLY A 137 -7.55 7.94 7.76
C GLY A 137 -6.11 7.61 8.13
N SER A 138 -5.83 7.36 9.41
CA SER A 138 -4.51 6.91 9.88
C SER A 138 -4.10 5.54 9.32
N VAL A 139 -5.05 4.60 9.19
CA VAL A 139 -4.78 3.31 8.53
C VAL A 139 -4.42 3.50 7.06
N MET A 140 -5.13 4.37 6.33
CA MET A 140 -4.85 4.67 4.92
C MET A 140 -3.49 5.35 4.73
N ALA A 141 -3.14 6.28 5.62
CA ALA A 141 -1.85 6.97 5.58
C ALA A 141 -0.66 6.04 5.88
N SER A 142 -0.90 4.99 6.66
CA SER A 142 0.10 4.02 7.09
C SER A 142 -0.07 2.64 6.44
N ASN A 143 -0.80 2.56 5.33
CA ASN A 143 -1.01 1.33 4.58
C ASN A 143 0.35 0.76 4.14
N PRO A 144 0.76 -0.44 4.62
CA PRO A 144 2.03 -1.04 4.24
C PRO A 144 1.99 -1.62 2.82
N PHE A 145 0.81 -1.78 2.21
CA PHE A 145 0.60 -2.43 0.93
C PHE A 145 -0.14 -1.52 -0.07
N PRO A 146 0.30 -0.28 -0.33
CA PRO A 146 -0.33 0.58 -1.33
C PRO A 146 -0.37 -0.10 -2.71
N LEU A 147 -1.31 0.31 -3.57
CA LEU A 147 -1.65 -0.30 -4.87
C LEU A 147 -2.32 -1.69 -4.74
N ALA A 148 -1.69 -2.63 -4.05
CA ALA A 148 -2.29 -3.95 -3.75
C ALA A 148 -3.53 -3.80 -2.86
N ILE A 149 -3.42 -3.00 -1.80
CA ILE A 149 -4.54 -2.44 -1.04
C ILE A 149 -4.75 -1.00 -1.52
N PRO A 150 -5.85 -0.70 -2.23
CA PRO A 150 -6.01 0.51 -3.01
C PRO A 150 -6.46 1.70 -2.14
N CYS A 151 -5.61 2.17 -1.23
CA CYS A 151 -5.93 3.30 -0.35
C CYS A 151 -6.13 4.63 -1.11
N HIS A 152 -5.72 4.72 -2.38
CA HIS A 152 -6.07 5.84 -3.27
C HIS A 152 -7.58 5.90 -3.59
N ARG A 153 -8.33 4.80 -3.45
CA ARG A 153 -9.79 4.75 -3.63
C ARG A 153 -10.60 5.26 -2.43
N VAL A 154 -9.95 5.79 -1.39
CA VAL A 154 -10.62 6.31 -0.19
C VAL A 154 -10.52 7.84 -0.15
N VAL A 155 -11.66 8.52 -0.16
CA VAL A 155 -11.76 9.99 -0.29
C VAL A 155 -12.49 10.64 0.90
N ARG A 156 -12.49 11.97 0.98
CA ARG A 156 -13.28 12.71 1.97
C ARG A 156 -14.78 12.60 1.65
N SER A 157 -15.61 12.90 2.65
CA SER A 157 -17.07 12.86 2.52
C SER A 157 -17.63 13.85 1.49
N ASP A 158 -16.89 14.93 1.21
CA ASP A 158 -17.26 15.93 0.19
C ASP A 158 -16.75 15.57 -1.22
N GLY A 159 -16.15 14.39 -1.39
CA GLY A 159 -15.57 13.93 -2.66
C GLY A 159 -14.14 14.41 -2.92
N SER A 160 -13.59 15.31 -2.09
CA SER A 160 -12.19 15.74 -2.24
C SER A 160 -11.21 14.62 -1.90
N LEU A 161 -10.02 14.64 -2.52
CA LEU A 161 -9.09 13.50 -2.51
C LEU A 161 -8.64 13.02 -1.13
N GLY A 162 -8.52 13.88 -0.12
CA GLY A 162 -7.89 13.46 1.14
C GLY A 162 -6.35 13.41 1.06
N GLY A 163 -5.73 12.81 2.08
CA GLY A 163 -4.29 12.55 2.09
C GLY A 163 -3.91 11.28 1.33
N PHE A 164 -2.67 11.23 0.86
CA PHE A 164 -2.07 10.05 0.21
C PHE A 164 -0.56 10.02 0.41
N GLY A 165 0.01 8.84 0.64
CA GLY A 165 1.45 8.69 0.90
C GLY A 165 2.35 9.15 -0.26
N GLY A 166 1.86 9.08 -1.50
CA GLY A 166 2.55 9.58 -2.70
C GLY A 166 2.09 10.97 -3.15
N GLY A 167 1.32 11.68 -2.33
CA GLY A 167 0.80 13.01 -2.64
C GLY A 167 -0.50 13.02 -3.45
N PRO A 168 -1.19 14.18 -3.51
CA PRO A 168 -2.50 14.29 -4.16
C PRO A 168 -2.45 14.10 -5.68
N ALA A 169 -1.34 14.47 -6.34
CA ALA A 169 -1.15 14.30 -7.78
C ALA A 169 -1.18 12.81 -8.17
N LEU A 170 -0.31 11.99 -7.57
CA LEU A 170 -0.30 10.55 -7.83
C LEU A 170 -1.64 9.88 -7.49
N LYS A 171 -2.32 10.32 -6.42
CA LYS A 171 -3.65 9.80 -6.08
C LYS A 171 -4.66 10.07 -7.18
N ARG A 172 -4.66 11.28 -7.75
CA ARG A 172 -5.51 11.64 -8.88
C ARG A 172 -5.17 10.80 -10.10
N ASP A 173 -3.90 10.74 -10.48
CA ASP A 173 -3.46 10.01 -11.68
C ASP A 173 -3.90 8.55 -11.63
N LEU A 174 -3.71 7.89 -10.47
CA LEU A 174 -4.19 6.53 -10.25
C LEU A 174 -5.70 6.44 -10.43
N LEU A 175 -6.50 7.32 -9.81
CA LEU A 175 -7.95 7.31 -9.94
C LEU A 175 -8.42 7.55 -11.38
N GLU A 176 -7.79 8.47 -12.10
CA GLU A 176 -8.12 8.78 -13.50
C GLU A 176 -7.80 7.60 -14.43
N GLN A 177 -6.68 6.91 -14.21
CA GLN A 177 -6.36 5.63 -14.88
C GLN A 177 -7.45 4.57 -14.61
N GLU A 178 -8.09 4.59 -13.44
CA GLU A 178 -9.23 3.70 -13.12
C GLU A 178 -10.56 4.14 -13.73
N GLY A 179 -10.60 5.25 -14.47
CA GLY A 179 -11.80 5.78 -15.10
C GLY A 179 -12.62 6.72 -14.21
N ILE A 180 -12.11 7.08 -13.02
CA ILE A 180 -12.76 8.07 -12.15
C ILE A 180 -12.72 9.44 -12.83
N ARG A 181 -13.79 10.22 -12.64
CA ARG A 181 -13.88 11.60 -13.13
C ARG A 181 -14.15 12.56 -11.98
N PHE A 182 -13.68 13.79 -12.15
CA PHE A 182 -13.78 14.86 -11.18
C PHE A 182 -14.72 15.96 -11.67
N ASP A 183 -15.35 16.67 -10.73
CA ASP A 183 -16.14 17.86 -11.01
C ASP A 183 -15.24 19.12 -11.15
N GLY A 184 -15.86 20.26 -11.45
CA GLY A 184 -15.14 21.55 -11.57
C GLY A 184 -14.55 22.09 -10.27
N ARG A 185 -14.66 21.36 -9.16
CA ARG A 185 -14.08 21.68 -7.85
C ARG A 185 -13.08 20.61 -7.39
N ASP A 186 -12.58 19.78 -8.31
CA ASP A 186 -11.62 18.72 -8.04
C ASP A 186 -12.11 17.65 -7.05
N ARG A 187 -13.43 17.39 -7.04
CA ARG A 187 -14.04 16.33 -6.24
C ARG A 187 -14.42 15.17 -7.12
N VAL A 188 -14.26 13.96 -6.62
CA VAL A 188 -14.76 12.75 -7.30
C VAL A 188 -16.26 12.90 -7.51
N ARG A 189 -16.72 12.67 -8.74
CA ARG A 189 -18.15 12.80 -9.05
C ARG A 189 -18.98 11.78 -8.25
N PRO A 190 -20.22 12.15 -7.84
CA PRO A 190 -21.10 11.30 -7.03
C PRO A 190 -21.32 9.89 -7.59
N ASP A 191 -21.35 9.74 -8.91
CA ASP A 191 -21.60 8.46 -9.58
C ASP A 191 -20.53 7.40 -9.37
N PHE A 192 -19.35 7.76 -8.83
CA PHE A 192 -18.28 6.81 -8.51
C PHE A 192 -18.24 6.39 -7.02
N LEU A 193 -19.01 7.06 -6.14
CA LEU A 193 -19.06 6.72 -4.72
C LEU A 193 -19.90 5.47 -4.44
N LEU A 194 -19.46 4.68 -3.45
CA LEU A 194 -20.15 3.52 -2.88
C LEU A 194 -20.76 3.81 -1.51
#